data_AF-A0AAE4FVZ5-F1
#
_entry.id   AF-A0AAE4FVZ5-F1
#
_cell.length_a   1.000
_cell.length_b   1.000
_cell.length_c   1.000
_cell.angle_alpha   90.00
_cell.angle_beta   90.00
_cell.angle_gamma   90.00
#
_symmetry.space_group_name_H-M   'P 1'
#
loop_
_entity.id
_entity.type
_entity.pdbx_description
1 polymer ?
#
loop_
_entity_poly.entity_id
_entity_poly.type
_entity_poly.pdbx_seq_one_letter_code
_entity_poly.pdbx_strand_id
1 'polypeptide(L)' 'MSQAIILDTGVIGLITNPKQSTQSESCATWLQYHLISGTTVIIPEIADYELRRELLRANKGEGLKRLDELIKLV' A
#
# COMPACT_ATOMS: atom_id res chain seq x y z
N MET A 1 12.61 7.67 20.56
CA MET A 1 11.80 8.44 19.60
C MET A 1 11.02 7.45 18.77
N SER A 2 9.70 7.60 18.63
CA SER A 2 8.89 6.73 17.77
C SER A 2 9.05 7.16 16.31
N GLN A 3 9.53 6.28 15.45
CA GLN A 3 9.58 6.50 14.00
C GLN A 3 8.30 5.96 13.37
N ALA A 4 7.60 6.81 12.61
CA ALA A 4 6.43 6.43 11.85
C ALA A 4 6.69 6.61 10.36
N ILE A 5 6.21 5.67 9.55
CA ILE A 5 6.26 5.72 8.09
C ILE A 5 4.84 6.02 7.60
N ILE A 6 4.66 7.15 6.93
CA ILE A 6 3.39 7.53 6.33
C ILE A 6 3.45 7.20 4.85
N LEU A 7 2.53 6.38 4.37
CA LEU A 7 2.51 5.95 2.98
C LEU A 7 1.73 6.93 2.10
N ASP A 8 2.30 7.24 0.94
CA ASP A 8 1.63 7.98 -0.13
C ASP A 8 0.90 7.03 -1.10
N THR A 9 -0.12 7.56 -1.79
CA THR A 9 -0.91 6.88 -2.82
C THR A 9 -0.04 6.17 -3.87
N GLY A 10 1.08 6.77 -4.28
CA GLY A 10 1.99 6.15 -5.26
C GLY A 10 2.64 4.85 -4.76
N VAL A 11 3.09 4.84 -3.51
CA VAL A 11 3.72 3.66 -2.89
C VAL A 11 2.66 2.57 -2.64
N ILE A 12 1.49 2.96 -2.12
CA ILE A 12 0.36 2.04 -1.93
C ILE A 12 -0.04 1.41 -3.26
N GLY A 13 -0.10 2.20 -4.33
CA GLY A 13 -0.41 1.73 -5.68
C GLY A 13 0.61 0.72 -6.22
N LEU A 14 1.90 0.89 -5.92
CA LEU A 14 2.95 -0.06 -6.29
C LEU A 14 2.83 -1.37 -5.51
N ILE A 15 2.63 -1.30 -4.19
CA ILE A 15 2.52 -2.47 -3.30
C ILE A 15 1.29 -3.30 -3.62
N THR A 16 0.18 -2.64 -3.95
CA THR A 16 -1.10 -3.31 -4.28
C THR A 16 -1.20 -3.72 -5.75
N ASN A 17 -0.22 -3.40 -6.59
CA ASN A 17 -0.27 -3.70 -8.02
C ASN A 17 -0.19 -5.22 -8.29
N PRO A 18 -1.18 -5.85 -8.94
CA PRO A 18 -1.12 -7.26 -9.32
C PRO A 18 0.01 -7.57 -10.31
N LYS A 19 0.42 -6.58 -11.11
CA LYS A 19 1.55 -6.71 -12.05
C LYS A 19 2.84 -6.33 -11.32
N GLN A 20 3.56 -7.35 -10.87
CA GLN A 20 4.79 -7.24 -10.08
C GLN A 20 5.96 -6.75 -10.96
N SER A 21 6.13 -5.43 -11.04
CA SER A 21 7.38 -4.86 -11.54
C SER A 21 8.47 -5.00 -10.47
N THR A 22 9.75 -4.95 -10.87
CA THR A 22 10.89 -4.93 -9.93
C THR A 22 10.75 -3.84 -8.86
N GLN A 23 10.20 -2.69 -9.23
CA GLN A 23 9.91 -1.60 -8.28
C GLN A 23 8.80 -1.98 -7.29
N SER A 24 7.73 -2.62 -7.76
CA SER A 24 6.61 -3.06 -6.90
C SER A 24 7.08 -4.09 -5.87
N GLU A 25 7.89 -5.06 -6.30
CA GLU A 25 8.51 -6.06 -5.42
C GLU A 25 9.46 -5.44 -4.40
N SER A 26 10.26 -4.46 -4.83
CA SER A 26 11.16 -3.72 -3.93
C SER A 26 10.38 -2.95 -2.87
N CYS A 27 9.29 -2.26 -3.25
CA CYS A 27 8.41 -1.56 -2.32
C CYS A 27 7.73 -2.52 -1.33
N ALA A 28 7.24 -3.67 -1.81
CA ALA A 28 6.61 -4.67 -0.96
C ALA A 28 7.61 -5.26 0.05
N THR A 29 8.83 -5.58 -0.39
CA THR A 29 9.91 -6.10 0.47
C THR A 29 10.32 -5.05 1.51
N TRP A 30 10.46 -3.80 1.10
CA TRP A 30 10.75 -2.68 2.01
C TRP A 30 9.67 -2.51 3.07
N LEU A 31 8.40 -2.57 2.69
CA LEU A 31 7.29 -2.49 3.64
C LEU A 31 7.31 -3.66 4.62
N GLN A 32 7.47 -4.89 4.12
CA GLN A 32 7.54 -6.08 4.97
C GLN A 32 8.68 -5.99 6.00
N TYR A 33 9.86 -5.54 5.59
CA TYR A 33 10.98 -5.33 6.51
C TYR A 33 10.60 -4.38 7.66
N HIS A 34 9.97 -3.25 7.35
CA HIS A 34 9.58 -2.27 8.37
C HIS A 34 8.49 -2.79 9.31
N LEU A 35 7.51 -3.51 8.78
CA LEU A 35 6.47 -4.14 9.59
C LEU A 35 7.06 -5.20 10.55
N ILE A 36 7.95 -6.06 10.06
CA ILE A 36 8.63 -7.08 10.88
C ILE A 36 9.51 -6.43 11.94
N SER A 37 10.15 -5.29 11.63
CA SER A 37 10.95 -4.53 12.59
C SER A 37 10.13 -3.81 13.66
N GLY A 38 8.79 -3.85 13.58
CA GLY A 38 7.89 -3.17 14.51
C GLY A 38 7.80 -1.66 14.30
N THR A 39 8.20 -1.16 13.11
CA THR A 39 8.03 0.25 12.75
C THR A 39 6.54 0.53 12.55
N THR A 40 6.02 1.63 13.11
CA THR A 40 4.64 2.05 12.88
C THR A 40 4.49 2.53 11.44
N VAL A 41 3.69 1.81 10.65
CA VAL A 41 3.29 2.24 9.30
C VAL A 41 1.88 2.81 9.39
N ILE A 42 1.63 3.89 8.65
CA ILE A 42 0.34 4.58 8.65
C ILE A 42 -0.08 4.77 7.20
N ILE A 43 -1.33 4.42 6.90
CA ILE A 43 -2.00 4.73 5.65
C ILE A 43 -2.96 5.90 5.91
N PRO A 44 -2.69 7.09 5.36
CA PRO A 44 -3.65 8.21 5.44
C PRO A 44 -4.98 7.83 4.78
N GLU A 45 -6.09 8.17 5.43
CA GLU A 45 -7.44 7.94 4.89
C GLU A 45 -7.63 8.57 3.50
N ILE A 46 -7.04 9.75 3.28
CA ILE A 46 -7.08 10.42 1.98
C ILE A 46 -6.36 9.61 0.88
N ALA A 47 -5.27 8.92 1.22
CA ALA A 47 -4.50 8.12 0.26
C ALA A 47 -5.25 6.82 -0.11
N ASP A 48 -5.90 6.16 0.86
CA ASP A 48 -6.84 5.06 0.57
C ASP A 48 -7.97 5.55 -0.33
N TYR A 49 -8.62 6.66 0.02
CA TYR A 49 -9.73 7.21 -0.76
C TYR A 49 -9.34 7.49 -2.23
N GLU A 50 -8.22 8.17 -2.46
CA GLU A 50 -7.75 8.50 -3.81
C GLU A 50 -7.47 7.25 -4.64
N LEU A 51 -6.72 6.29 -4.09
CA LEU A 51 -6.39 5.05 -4.79
C LEU A 51 -7.63 4.22 -5.07
N ARG A 52 -8.48 4.05 -4.05
CA ARG A 52 -9.73 3.30 -4.13
C ARG A 52 -10.64 3.87 -5.20
N ARG A 53 -10.79 5.20 -5.25
CA ARG A 53 -11.58 5.88 -6.27
C ARG A 53 -11.06 5.58 -7.69
N GLU A 54 -9.74 5.63 -7.89
CA GLU A 54 -9.16 5.34 -9.21
C GLU A 54 -9.28 3.86 -9.60
N LEU A 55 -9.13 2.93 -8.66
CA LEU A 55 -9.32 1.50 -8.89
C LEU A 55 -10.77 1.18 -9.26
N LEU A 56 -11.74 1.77 -8.56
CA LEU A 56 -13.17 1.65 -8.88
C LEU A 56 -13.48 2.24 -10.26
N ARG A 57 -13.01 3.47 -10.53
CA ARG A 57 -13.19 4.15 -11.82
C ARG A 57 -12.65 3.33 -13.00
N ALA A 58 -11.53 2.63 -12.79
CA ALA A 58 -10.89 1.80 -13.81
C ALA A 58 -11.35 0.33 -13.81
N ASN A 59 -12.36 -0.05 -13.03
CA ASN A 59 -12.83 -1.43 -12.87
C ASN A 59 -11.71 -2.44 -12.49
N LYS A 60 -10.75 -2.01 -11.65
CA LYS A 60 -9.61 -2.84 -11.22
C LYS A 60 -9.90 -3.56 -9.90
N GLY A 61 -10.79 -4.56 -9.94
CA GLY A 61 -11.22 -5.32 -8.76
C GLY A 61 -10.08 -6.00 -7.97
N GLU A 62 -9.10 -6.59 -8.65
CA GLU A 62 -7.95 -7.22 -7.98
C GLU A 62 -7.08 -6.23 -7.20
N GLY A 63 -6.90 -5.01 -7.72
CA GLY A 63 -6.17 -3.96 -7.01
C GLY A 63 -6.93 -3.49 -5.77
N LEU A 64 -8.26 -3.43 -5.85
CA LEU A 64 -9.12 -3.06 -4.71
C LEU A 64 -9.03 -4.11 -3.59
N LYS A 65 -9.10 -5.40 -3.95
CA LYS A 65 -8.94 -6.50 -2.99
C LYS A 65 -7.58 -6.44 -2.27
N ARG A 66 -6.50 -6.21 -3.01
CA ARG A 66 -5.15 -6.07 -2.43
C ARG A 66 -5.00 -4.84 -1.55
N LEU A 67 -5.66 -3.73 -1.88
CA LEU A 67 -5.72 -2.55 -1.02
C LEU A 67 -6.43 -2.87 0.31
N ASP A 68 -7.56 -3.58 0.26
CA ASP A 68 -8.28 -4.01 1.46
C ASP A 68 -7.46 -4.98 2.33
N GLU A 69 -6.66 -5.85 1.71
CA GLU A 69 -5.73 -6.75 2.41
C GLU A 69 -4.59 -5.97 3.08
N LEU A 70 -4.02 -4.98 2.39
CA LEU A 70 -2.95 -4.13 2.92
C LEU A 70 -3.42 -3.32 4.14
N ILE A 71 -4.62 -2.73 4.10
CA ILE A 71 -5.18 -1.93 5.21
C ILE A 71 -5.41 -2.78 6.46
N LYS A 72 -5.72 -4.06 6.32
CA LYS A 72 -5.89 -4.98 7.47
C LYS A 72 -4.58 -5.39 8.11
N LEU A 73 -3.47 -5.21 7.40
CA LEU A 73 -2.15 -5.69 7.78
C LEU A 73 -1.32 -4.62 8.51
N VAL A 74 -1.67 -3.35 8.30
CA VAL A 74 -1.06 -2.17 8.92
C VAL A 74 -1.92 -1.71 10.09
#